data_AF-A0A6M3JAK0-F1
#
_entry.id   AF-A0A6M3JAK0-F1
#
_cell.length_a   1.000
_cell.length_b   1.000
_cell.length_c   1.000
_cell.angle_alpha   90.00
_cell.angle_beta   90.00
_cell.angle_gamma   90.00
#
_symmetry.space_group_name_H-M   'P 1'
#
loop_
_entity.id
_entity.type
_entity.pdbx_description
1 polymer ?
#
loop_
_entity_poly.entity_id
_entity_poly.type
_entity_poly.pdbx_seq_one_letter_code
_entity_poly.pdbx_strand_id
1 'polypeptide(L)'
;MADLYWVAGTGNWTTAASWSDVSGGSGTASAAPVETTNVHFDVNSFPAGGTATVNATAECLDMDWTGATNTPTLTVSSAVSVYGSVTFIAAMVMTGAQNVSFWGTGKTITTNGLTITVGLIIRDGASITLSDNYTTTGAGGDILTYGATLNTNGKTVSCNQFYGNATAKTVTLGASSITCKSWDFSAGGLTLTANNATINVTGTGTFAGGAVTTYNNINLNGTAHTLSGDWTCNLLRLKPATVQTITGTAGQVITVRCLDIPSHGKNVITLTGAGAWTIQGNRGYFEGDYLNLTNVVVGWKYLYYAGDHSTDGGGNTNWIFRRVIRPSIRPRIGVR
;
A
#
# COMPACT_ATOMS: atom_id res chain seq x y z
N MET A 1 -11.13 -22.75 24.26
CA MET A 1 -10.08 -22.57 23.25
C MET A 1 -9.06 -23.65 23.52
N ALA A 2 -8.70 -24.41 22.48
CA ALA A 2 -7.68 -25.45 22.58
C ALA A 2 -6.36 -24.90 22.02
N ASP A 3 -5.24 -25.41 22.51
CA ASP A 3 -3.90 -25.11 21.99
C ASP A 3 -3.36 -26.36 21.29
N LEU A 4 -2.95 -26.22 20.03
CA LEU A 4 -2.31 -27.28 19.26
C LEU A 4 -0.90 -26.86 18.83
N TYR A 5 0.06 -27.74 19.03
CA TYR A 5 1.47 -27.55 18.73
C TYR A 5 1.85 -28.38 17.50
N TRP A 6 2.51 -27.77 16.52
CA TRP A 6 3.09 -28.52 15.41
C TRP A 6 4.23 -29.39 15.91
N VAL A 7 4.22 -30.69 15.57
CA VAL A 7 5.25 -31.65 16.03
C VAL A 7 5.81 -32.53 14.90
N ALA A 8 5.38 -32.30 13.66
CA ALA A 8 5.76 -33.16 12.53
C ALA A 8 7.16 -32.89 11.96
N GLY A 9 7.76 -31.73 12.25
CA GLY A 9 8.84 -31.20 11.41
C GLY A 9 8.30 -30.93 10.00
N THR A 10 8.35 -31.91 9.11
CA THR A 10 7.74 -31.83 7.78
C THR A 10 6.42 -32.61 7.73
N GLY A 11 5.34 -31.96 7.31
CA GLY A 11 4.03 -32.60 7.29
C GLY A 11 2.92 -31.73 6.71
N ASN A 12 1.72 -32.29 6.75
CA ASN A 12 0.50 -31.66 6.26
C ASN A 12 -0.33 -31.10 7.43
N TRP A 13 -0.86 -29.90 7.25
CA TRP A 13 -1.72 -29.21 8.22
C TRP A 13 -2.94 -30.04 8.61
N THR A 14 -3.57 -30.70 7.64
CA THR A 14 -4.80 -31.46 7.89
C THR A 14 -4.55 -32.84 8.52
N THR A 15 -3.30 -33.27 8.66
CA THR A 15 -2.98 -34.55 9.31
C THR A 15 -3.01 -34.34 10.81
N ALA A 16 -3.95 -34.99 11.50
CA ALA A 16 -4.11 -34.86 12.95
C ALA A 16 -2.83 -35.24 13.72
N ALA A 17 -2.11 -36.26 13.24
CA ALA A 17 -0.81 -36.66 13.79
C ALA A 17 0.33 -35.65 13.56
N SER A 18 0.11 -34.54 12.83
CA SER A 18 1.06 -33.43 12.77
C SER A 18 0.97 -32.50 13.98
N TRP A 19 -0.07 -32.66 14.80
CA TRP A 19 -0.40 -31.80 15.91
C TRP A 19 -0.38 -32.55 17.25
N SER A 20 -0.08 -31.82 18.31
CA SER A 20 -0.10 -32.30 19.70
C SER A 20 -0.78 -31.28 20.61
N ASP A 21 -1.39 -31.75 21.70
CA ASP A 21 -1.96 -30.87 22.74
C ASP A 21 -0.89 -30.28 23.68
N VAL A 22 0.38 -30.69 23.51
CA VAL A 22 1.51 -30.24 24.33
C VAL A 22 2.73 -29.98 23.43
N SER A 23 3.46 -28.90 23.71
CA SER A 23 4.73 -28.60 23.04
C SER A 23 5.71 -29.78 23.13
N GLY A 24 6.26 -30.18 21.98
CA GLY A 24 7.17 -31.33 21.87
C GLY A 24 6.56 -32.70 22.19
N GLY A 25 5.22 -32.77 22.31
CA GLY A 25 4.51 -34.01 22.55
C GLY A 25 4.49 -34.93 21.31
N SER A 26 3.88 -36.10 21.48
CA SER A 26 3.61 -36.99 20.34
C SER A 26 2.51 -36.42 19.45
N GLY A 27 2.58 -36.73 18.16
CA GLY A 27 1.56 -36.41 17.16
C GLY A 27 0.28 -37.23 17.36
N THR A 28 -0.53 -36.86 18.36
CA THR A 28 -1.68 -37.64 18.84
C THR A 28 -2.97 -36.82 18.91
N ALA A 29 -2.98 -35.59 18.40
CA ALA A 29 -4.21 -34.80 18.35
C ALA A 29 -5.29 -35.55 17.56
N SER A 30 -6.55 -35.39 17.97
CA SER A 30 -7.68 -36.09 17.35
C SER A 30 -8.15 -35.45 16.04
N ALA A 31 -7.77 -34.21 15.79
CA ALA A 31 -8.15 -33.45 14.60
C ALA A 31 -7.12 -32.36 14.27
N ALA A 32 -7.20 -31.82 13.07
CA ALA A 32 -6.49 -30.61 12.69
C ALA A 32 -7.11 -29.36 13.36
N PRO A 33 -6.36 -28.25 13.48
CA PRO A 33 -6.87 -26.99 14.02
C PRO A 33 -8.10 -26.48 13.28
N VAL A 34 -8.97 -25.83 14.04
CA VAL A 34 -10.20 -25.16 13.59
C VAL A 34 -10.22 -23.71 14.07
N GLU A 35 -11.26 -22.94 13.75
CA GLU A 35 -11.39 -21.50 14.05
C GLU A 35 -11.32 -21.11 15.53
N THR A 36 -11.45 -22.07 16.45
CA THR A 36 -11.38 -21.87 17.90
C THR A 36 -10.09 -22.41 18.55
N THR A 37 -9.14 -22.86 17.73
CA THR A 37 -7.88 -23.47 18.16
C THR A 37 -6.71 -22.53 17.94
N ASN A 38 -5.96 -22.24 18.99
CA ASN A 38 -4.67 -21.56 18.87
C ASN A 38 -3.63 -22.56 18.38
N VAL A 39 -2.83 -22.15 17.41
CA VAL A 39 -1.76 -22.99 16.86
C VAL A 39 -0.40 -22.41 17.17
N HIS A 40 0.50 -23.29 17.58
CA HIS A 40 1.84 -22.94 18.04
C HIS A 40 2.89 -23.69 17.21
N PHE A 41 3.82 -22.92 16.66
CA PHE A 41 5.03 -23.40 16.00
C PHE A 41 6.21 -22.91 16.83
N ASP A 42 6.75 -23.77 17.68
CA ASP A 42 7.75 -23.41 18.69
C ASP A 42 9.08 -24.14 18.47
N VAL A 43 9.96 -24.07 19.48
CA VAL A 43 11.30 -24.65 19.44
C VAL A 43 11.29 -26.15 19.13
N ASN A 44 10.23 -26.87 19.49
CA ASN A 44 10.08 -28.31 19.29
C ASN A 44 9.40 -28.66 17.96
N SER A 45 8.87 -27.68 17.23
CA SER A 45 8.12 -27.94 15.99
C SER A 45 8.98 -28.36 14.82
N PHE A 46 10.23 -27.86 14.75
CA PHE A 46 11.15 -28.11 13.63
C PHE A 46 12.59 -28.37 14.12
N PRO A 47 12.83 -29.44 14.90
CA PRO A 47 14.15 -29.69 15.52
C PRO A 47 15.28 -29.89 14.50
N ALA A 48 14.95 -30.26 13.26
CA ALA A 48 15.89 -30.40 12.14
C ALA A 48 15.53 -29.48 10.94
N GLY A 49 14.71 -28.45 11.16
CA GLY A 49 14.02 -27.71 10.10
C GLY A 49 12.84 -28.51 9.53
N GLY A 50 12.20 -27.98 8.48
CA GLY A 50 11.12 -28.67 7.79
C GLY A 50 10.03 -27.75 7.26
N THR A 51 8.97 -28.37 6.75
CA THR A 51 7.88 -27.67 6.07
C THR A 51 6.52 -28.06 6.65
N ALA A 52 5.79 -27.08 7.17
CA ALA A 52 4.36 -27.18 7.43
C ALA A 52 3.59 -26.83 6.14
N THR A 53 2.86 -27.81 5.59
CA THR A 53 2.13 -27.64 4.33
C THR A 53 0.64 -27.51 4.57
N VAL A 54 0.06 -26.37 4.19
CA VAL A 54 -1.39 -26.16 4.12
C VAL A 54 -1.90 -26.85 2.87
N ASN A 55 -2.22 -28.14 2.99
CA ASN A 55 -2.57 -29.03 1.87
C ASN A 55 -4.07 -29.04 1.52
N ALA A 56 -4.92 -28.48 2.38
CA ALA A 56 -6.33 -28.16 2.14
C ALA A 56 -6.71 -26.97 3.03
N THR A 57 -7.95 -26.48 2.93
CA THR A 57 -8.41 -25.32 3.72
C THR A 57 -8.08 -25.53 5.19
N ALA A 58 -7.32 -24.60 5.76
CA ALA A 58 -6.87 -24.61 7.14
C ALA A 58 -7.50 -23.46 7.92
N GLU A 59 -7.80 -23.70 9.19
CA GLU A 59 -8.39 -22.70 10.07
C GLU A 59 -7.64 -22.68 11.40
N CYS A 60 -7.57 -21.50 12.02
CA CYS A 60 -7.06 -21.34 13.38
C CYS A 60 -7.63 -20.07 14.02
N LEU A 61 -7.65 -20.03 15.35
CA LEU A 61 -7.86 -18.80 16.11
C LEU A 61 -6.59 -17.95 16.02
N ASP A 62 -5.63 -18.14 16.92
CA ASP A 62 -4.32 -17.47 16.86
C ASP A 62 -3.28 -18.37 16.17
N MET A 63 -2.31 -17.77 15.47
CA MET A 63 -1.16 -18.48 14.91
C MET A 63 0.14 -17.86 15.43
N ASP A 64 0.88 -18.60 16.24
CA ASP A 64 2.12 -18.14 16.85
C ASP A 64 3.31 -18.97 16.40
N TRP A 65 4.31 -18.32 15.80
CA TRP A 65 5.59 -18.91 15.41
C TRP A 65 6.73 -18.58 16.38
N THR A 66 6.41 -17.95 17.52
CA THR A 66 7.40 -17.54 18.49
C THR A 66 8.19 -18.73 19.00
N GLY A 67 9.53 -18.62 18.91
CA GLY A 67 10.45 -19.66 19.37
C GLY A 67 10.74 -20.75 18.35
N ALA A 68 10.09 -20.79 17.18
CA ALA A 68 10.47 -21.74 16.13
C ALA A 68 11.93 -21.54 15.70
N THR A 69 12.64 -22.65 15.48
CA THR A 69 14.06 -22.66 15.12
C THR A 69 14.30 -23.35 13.78
N ASN A 70 15.54 -23.29 13.27
CA ASN A 70 15.98 -24.00 12.05
C ASN A 70 15.27 -23.58 10.74
N THR A 71 14.90 -22.31 10.61
CA THR A 71 14.36 -21.71 9.37
C THR A 71 13.22 -22.53 8.76
N PRO A 72 12.10 -22.71 9.49
CA PRO A 72 11.01 -23.55 9.02
C PRO A 72 10.29 -22.89 7.85
N THR A 73 9.64 -23.71 7.01
CA THR A 73 8.83 -23.23 5.89
C THR A 73 7.34 -23.45 6.15
N LEU A 74 6.53 -22.41 5.97
CA LEU A 74 5.08 -22.53 5.82
C LEU A 74 4.73 -22.48 4.33
N THR A 75 4.21 -23.58 3.80
CA THR A 75 3.76 -23.67 2.40
C THR A 75 2.24 -23.54 2.33
N VAL A 76 1.75 -22.42 1.79
CA VAL A 76 0.33 -22.08 1.66
C VAL A 76 -0.21 -22.55 0.30
N SER A 77 -0.44 -23.86 0.18
CA SER A 77 -0.98 -24.49 -1.04
C SER A 77 -2.52 -24.48 -1.11
N SER A 78 -3.18 -24.17 0.00
CA SER A 78 -4.63 -23.95 0.12
C SER A 78 -4.91 -22.74 1.01
N ALA A 79 -6.16 -22.27 1.05
CA ALA A 79 -6.52 -21.08 1.82
C ALA A 79 -6.36 -21.33 3.33
N VAL A 80 -5.88 -20.31 4.04
CA VAL A 80 -5.84 -20.28 5.51
C VAL A 80 -6.82 -19.23 6.01
N SER A 81 -7.72 -19.59 6.92
CA SER A 81 -8.59 -18.65 7.64
C SER A 81 -8.08 -18.49 9.07
N VAL A 82 -7.79 -17.24 9.45
CA VAL A 82 -7.34 -16.87 10.78
C VAL A 82 -8.39 -15.99 11.43
N TYR A 83 -8.87 -16.40 12.60
CA TYR A 83 -9.92 -15.70 13.35
C TYR A 83 -9.35 -14.84 14.50
N GLY A 84 -8.07 -15.01 14.78
CA GLY A 84 -7.30 -14.34 15.81
C GLY A 84 -6.13 -13.52 15.24
N SER A 85 -5.10 -13.37 16.06
CA SER A 85 -3.87 -12.66 15.75
C SER A 85 -2.80 -13.61 15.20
N VAL A 86 -1.85 -13.06 14.45
CA VAL A 86 -0.71 -13.82 13.92
C VAL A 86 0.59 -13.18 14.36
N THR A 87 1.50 -14.02 14.85
CA THR A 87 2.89 -13.65 15.11
C THR A 87 3.80 -14.58 14.31
N PHE A 88 4.42 -14.04 13.27
CA PHE A 88 5.48 -14.72 12.51
C PHE A 88 6.85 -14.46 13.13
N ILE A 89 7.88 -15.11 12.61
CA ILE A 89 9.29 -14.83 12.92
C ILE A 89 10.07 -14.47 11.66
N ALA A 90 11.04 -13.55 11.75
CA ALA A 90 11.88 -13.20 10.58
C ALA A 90 12.65 -14.39 9.99
N ALA A 91 12.97 -15.39 10.82
CA ALA A 91 13.80 -16.52 10.43
C ALA A 91 13.06 -17.61 9.63
N MET A 92 11.73 -17.55 9.50
CA MET A 92 10.96 -18.53 8.73
C MET A 92 10.88 -18.16 7.24
N VAL A 93 10.42 -19.11 6.43
CA VAL A 93 10.09 -18.89 5.02
C VAL A 93 8.60 -19.10 4.82
N MET A 94 7.94 -18.20 4.10
CA MET A 94 6.59 -18.43 3.57
C MET A 94 6.67 -18.64 2.07
N THR A 95 5.92 -19.63 1.57
CA THR A 95 5.75 -19.87 0.13
C THR A 95 4.31 -20.27 -0.16
N GLY A 96 3.90 -20.24 -1.43
CA GLY A 96 2.57 -20.67 -1.85
C GLY A 96 1.92 -19.71 -2.84
N ALA A 97 0.76 -20.12 -3.35
CA ALA A 97 -0.03 -19.35 -4.31
C ALA A 97 -1.43 -18.99 -3.75
N GLN A 98 -1.73 -19.39 -2.52
CA GLN A 98 -3.02 -19.14 -1.86
C GLN A 98 -2.88 -18.08 -0.77
N ASN A 99 -4.02 -17.67 -0.21
CA ASN A 99 -4.09 -16.53 0.70
C ASN A 99 -4.25 -16.95 2.15
N VAL A 100 -3.74 -16.10 3.05
CA VAL A 100 -4.11 -16.07 4.47
C VAL A 100 -5.17 -15.00 4.65
N SER A 101 -6.37 -15.41 5.06
CA SER A 101 -7.55 -14.57 5.22
C SER A 101 -7.85 -14.34 6.71
N PHE A 102 -8.08 -13.09 7.10
CA PHE A 102 -8.41 -12.70 8.47
C PHE A 102 -9.89 -12.40 8.61
N TRP A 103 -10.51 -12.98 9.64
CA TRP A 103 -11.95 -12.85 9.94
C TRP A 103 -12.24 -12.22 11.30
N GLY A 104 -11.24 -12.11 12.18
CA GLY A 104 -11.40 -11.61 13.54
C GLY A 104 -11.46 -10.09 13.67
N THR A 105 -12.10 -9.61 14.74
CA THR A 105 -12.13 -8.19 15.13
C THR A 105 -11.13 -7.88 16.24
N GLY A 106 -10.48 -6.72 16.15
CA GLY A 106 -9.51 -6.23 17.14
C GLY A 106 -8.27 -7.10 17.21
N LYS A 107 -7.83 -7.66 16.08
CA LYS A 107 -6.69 -8.58 16.00
C LYS A 107 -5.46 -7.90 15.42
N THR A 108 -4.31 -8.54 15.58
CA THR A 108 -3.03 -7.99 15.14
C THR A 108 -2.26 -8.91 14.22
N ILE A 109 -1.43 -8.31 13.36
CA ILE A 109 -0.42 -9.02 12.59
C ILE A 109 0.95 -8.49 13.02
N THR A 110 1.83 -9.41 13.41
CA THR A 110 3.23 -9.17 13.74
C THR A 110 4.09 -10.01 12.81
N THR A 111 4.84 -9.38 11.91
CA THR A 111 5.68 -10.08 10.92
C THR A 111 7.07 -10.41 11.46
N ASN A 112 7.51 -9.70 12.50
CA ASN A 112 8.88 -9.70 13.02
C ASN A 112 9.93 -9.51 11.92
N GLY A 113 9.60 -8.76 10.86
CA GLY A 113 10.50 -8.50 9.72
C GLY A 113 10.45 -9.53 8.60
N LEU A 114 9.59 -10.55 8.69
CA LEU A 114 9.34 -11.50 7.61
C LEU A 114 8.75 -10.79 6.38
N THR A 115 9.33 -11.07 5.21
CA THR A 115 8.71 -10.68 3.95
C THR A 115 7.62 -11.68 3.57
N ILE A 116 6.38 -11.23 3.52
CA ILE A 116 5.23 -12.08 3.19
C ILE A 116 5.16 -12.29 1.68
N THR A 117 5.10 -13.54 1.23
CA THR A 117 5.11 -13.90 -0.20
C THR A 117 3.75 -14.31 -0.76
N VAL A 118 2.77 -14.45 0.14
CA VAL A 118 1.39 -14.86 -0.13
C VAL A 118 0.45 -13.67 0.09
N GLY A 119 -0.81 -13.81 -0.34
CA GLY A 119 -1.79 -12.75 -0.09
C GLY A 119 -2.30 -12.72 1.33
N LEU A 120 -2.35 -11.52 1.90
CA LEU A 120 -3.03 -11.26 3.15
C LEU A 120 -4.33 -10.53 2.87
N ILE A 121 -5.44 -11.21 3.15
CA ILE A 121 -6.78 -10.73 2.89
C ILE A 121 -7.45 -10.44 4.21
N ILE A 122 -7.97 -9.24 4.39
CA ILE A 122 -8.78 -8.88 5.55
C ILE A 122 -10.24 -8.90 5.10
N ARG A 123 -11.01 -9.86 5.63
CA ARG A 123 -12.38 -10.19 5.18
C ARG A 123 -13.44 -9.35 5.88
N ASP A 124 -14.67 -9.46 5.39
CA ASP A 124 -15.80 -8.62 5.81
C ASP A 124 -16.03 -8.71 7.32
N GLY A 125 -16.17 -7.56 7.97
CA GLY A 125 -16.34 -7.47 9.42
C GLY A 125 -15.05 -7.60 10.23
N ALA A 126 -13.93 -8.06 9.65
CA ALA A 126 -12.66 -8.16 10.36
C ALA A 126 -12.05 -6.78 10.64
N SER A 127 -11.28 -6.69 11.73
CA SER A 127 -10.50 -5.48 12.04
C SER A 127 -9.10 -5.83 12.52
N ILE A 128 -8.11 -5.37 11.75
CA ILE A 128 -6.69 -5.70 11.91
C ILE A 128 -5.86 -4.45 12.17
N THR A 129 -4.93 -4.55 13.12
CA THR A 129 -3.88 -3.56 13.37
C THR A 129 -2.51 -4.17 13.10
N LEU A 130 -1.66 -3.45 12.37
CA LEU A 130 -0.25 -3.85 12.19
C LEU A 130 0.56 -3.54 13.46
N SER A 131 1.25 -4.54 13.99
CA SER A 131 2.13 -4.38 15.16
C SER A 131 3.50 -3.83 14.76
N ASP A 132 3.97 -4.18 13.56
CA ASP A 132 5.28 -3.82 13.02
C ASP A 132 5.23 -3.46 11.53
N ASN A 133 6.41 -3.22 10.94
CA ASN A 133 6.51 -2.90 9.52
C ASN A 133 6.10 -4.11 8.68
N TYR A 134 5.32 -3.87 7.64
CA TYR A 134 4.82 -4.91 6.76
C TYR A 134 5.51 -4.81 5.39
N THR A 135 6.10 -5.92 4.95
CA THR A 135 6.69 -6.03 3.60
C THR A 135 6.19 -7.27 2.92
N THR A 136 5.84 -7.15 1.65
CA THR A 136 5.40 -8.28 0.85
C THR A 136 5.95 -8.24 -0.58
N THR A 137 6.22 -9.42 -1.13
CA THR A 137 6.77 -9.62 -2.47
C THR A 137 6.07 -10.79 -3.16
N GLY A 138 5.49 -10.57 -4.33
CA GLY A 138 4.88 -11.65 -5.13
C GLY A 138 3.56 -11.24 -5.75
N ALA A 139 3.06 -12.00 -6.74
CA ALA A 139 1.80 -11.68 -7.43
C ALA A 139 0.58 -11.70 -6.49
N GLY A 140 0.67 -12.40 -5.35
CA GLY A 140 -0.33 -12.36 -4.29
C GLY A 140 -0.05 -11.34 -3.18
N GLY A 141 1.08 -10.62 -3.21
CA GLY A 141 1.56 -9.75 -2.12
C GLY A 141 0.81 -8.42 -1.98
N ASP A 142 -0.51 -8.49 -1.97
CA ASP A 142 -1.39 -7.35 -1.84
C ASP A 142 -1.99 -7.33 -0.44
N ILE A 143 -2.18 -6.13 0.10
CA ILE A 143 -3.06 -5.95 1.24
C ILE A 143 -4.43 -5.64 0.65
N LEU A 144 -5.31 -6.64 0.74
CA LEU A 144 -6.68 -6.55 0.26
C LEU A 144 -7.60 -6.47 1.46
N THR A 145 -8.29 -5.35 1.59
CA THR A 145 -9.41 -5.24 2.51
C THR A 145 -10.68 -5.65 1.76
N TYR A 146 -11.64 -6.32 2.39
CA TYR A 146 -13.00 -6.60 1.89
C TYR A 146 -13.91 -6.35 3.07
N GLY A 147 -14.81 -5.35 2.98
CA GLY A 147 -15.74 -5.02 4.08
C GLY A 147 -15.10 -4.81 5.46
N ALA A 148 -13.81 -4.45 5.51
CA ALA A 148 -12.96 -4.60 6.69
C ALA A 148 -12.41 -3.28 7.23
N THR A 149 -11.86 -3.36 8.45
CA THR A 149 -11.06 -2.29 9.04
C THR A 149 -9.57 -2.66 9.07
N LEU A 150 -8.73 -1.76 8.57
CA LEU A 150 -7.27 -1.86 8.67
C LEU A 150 -6.71 -0.61 9.35
N ASN A 151 -5.88 -0.80 10.37
CA ASN A 151 -5.05 0.24 10.96
C ASN A 151 -3.57 -0.12 10.75
N THR A 152 -2.86 0.66 9.94
CA THR A 152 -1.41 0.45 9.73
C THR A 152 -0.58 0.93 10.91
N ASN A 153 -1.19 1.62 11.90
CA ASN A 153 -0.59 1.99 13.17
C ASN A 153 0.73 2.77 13.04
N GLY A 154 0.82 3.63 12.01
CA GLY A 154 2.02 4.41 11.71
C GLY A 154 3.23 3.60 11.22
N LYS A 155 3.06 2.30 10.92
CA LYS A 155 4.12 1.41 10.44
C LYS A 155 4.37 1.61 8.95
N THR A 156 5.56 1.23 8.49
CA THR A 156 5.86 1.20 7.05
C THR A 156 5.15 0.02 6.40
N VAL A 157 4.58 0.24 5.22
CA VAL A 157 3.97 -0.81 4.40
C VAL A 157 4.59 -0.79 3.01
N SER A 158 5.13 -1.92 2.56
CA SER A 158 5.63 -2.11 1.20
C SER A 158 4.90 -3.26 0.52
N CYS A 159 4.11 -2.97 -0.50
CA CYS A 159 3.30 -3.97 -1.21
C CYS A 159 3.28 -3.75 -2.73
N ASN A 160 2.72 -4.69 -3.49
CA ASN A 160 2.47 -4.48 -4.92
C ASN A 160 1.25 -3.58 -5.11
N GLN A 161 0.08 -4.00 -4.63
CA GLN A 161 -1.13 -3.19 -4.68
C GLN A 161 -1.59 -2.85 -3.27
N PHE A 162 -1.98 -1.59 -3.06
CA PHE A 162 -2.74 -1.17 -1.89
C PHE A 162 -4.14 -0.83 -2.37
N TYR A 163 -5.11 -1.71 -2.06
CA TYR A 163 -6.40 -1.71 -2.73
C TYR A 163 -7.58 -1.96 -1.78
N GLY A 164 -8.69 -1.29 -2.04
CA GLY A 164 -9.96 -1.49 -1.33
C GLY A 164 -11.16 -1.78 -2.24
N ASN A 165 -11.48 -3.05 -2.51
CA ASN A 165 -12.71 -3.54 -3.19
C ASN A 165 -13.91 -3.94 -2.28
N ALA A 166 -14.75 -3.04 -1.76
CA ALA A 166 -16.08 -3.38 -1.18
C ALA A 166 -16.79 -2.13 -0.61
N THR A 167 -18.08 -2.30 -0.33
CA THR A 167 -19.10 -1.29 0.00
C THR A 167 -19.07 -0.71 1.43
N ALA A 168 -18.20 -1.17 2.34
CA ALA A 168 -18.03 -0.57 3.69
C ALA A 168 -16.63 -0.85 4.26
N LYS A 169 -15.75 0.15 4.35
CA LYS A 169 -14.36 -0.05 4.82
C LYS A 169 -13.84 1.11 5.64
N THR A 170 -12.99 0.80 6.62
CA THR A 170 -12.21 1.83 7.33
C THR A 170 -10.73 1.53 7.23
N VAL A 171 -9.96 2.36 6.53
CA VAL A 171 -8.51 2.24 6.49
C VAL A 171 -7.91 3.46 7.19
N THR A 172 -7.14 3.25 8.24
CA THR A 172 -6.44 4.31 8.97
C THR A 172 -4.94 4.13 8.82
N LEU A 173 -4.29 5.13 8.23
CA LEU A 173 -2.85 5.06 7.94
C LEU A 173 -2.00 5.68 9.05
N GLY A 174 -2.56 6.56 9.89
CA GLY A 174 -1.77 7.36 10.83
C GLY A 174 -0.62 8.08 10.12
N ALA A 175 0.57 8.06 10.74
CA ALA A 175 1.80 8.62 10.15
C ALA A 175 2.59 7.61 9.29
N SER A 176 1.94 6.58 8.75
CA SER A 176 2.61 5.53 7.96
C SER A 176 3.28 6.06 6.69
N SER A 177 4.35 5.37 6.29
CA SER A 177 4.91 5.46 4.94
C SER A 177 4.47 4.24 4.16
N ILE A 178 3.65 4.45 3.12
CA ILE A 178 3.19 3.39 2.23
C ILE A 178 3.98 3.45 0.93
N THR A 179 4.51 2.32 0.49
CA THR A 179 5.16 2.15 -0.81
C THR A 179 4.41 1.06 -1.57
N CYS A 180 3.80 1.42 -2.70
CA CYS A 180 3.09 0.46 -3.53
C CYS A 180 3.35 0.68 -5.01
N LYS A 181 3.06 -0.32 -5.85
CA LYS A 181 3.07 -0.17 -7.31
C LYS A 181 1.78 0.46 -7.83
N SER A 182 0.66 0.21 -7.18
CA SER A 182 -0.63 0.84 -7.50
C SER A 182 -1.42 1.18 -6.24
N TRP A 183 -2.20 2.25 -6.33
CA TRP A 183 -3.06 2.75 -5.26
C TRP A 183 -4.48 2.85 -5.79
N ASP A 184 -5.40 2.02 -5.30
CA ASP A 184 -6.77 2.02 -5.80
C ASP A 184 -7.82 2.01 -4.68
N PHE A 185 -8.52 3.13 -4.59
CA PHE A 185 -9.65 3.34 -3.71
C PHE A 185 -10.80 4.00 -4.49
N SER A 186 -11.03 3.52 -5.72
CA SER A 186 -12.12 3.98 -6.59
C SER A 186 -13.51 3.50 -6.15
N ALA A 187 -13.60 2.43 -5.35
CA ALA A 187 -14.86 1.88 -4.88
C ALA A 187 -15.54 2.80 -3.85
N GLY A 188 -16.86 2.99 -3.98
CA GLY A 188 -17.66 3.74 -3.01
C GLY A 188 -17.81 3.02 -1.65
N GLY A 189 -18.22 3.76 -0.62
CA GLY A 189 -18.46 3.20 0.73
C GLY A 189 -17.21 3.06 1.61
N LEU A 190 -16.11 3.73 1.26
CA LEU A 190 -14.86 3.71 2.02
C LEU A 190 -14.70 4.96 2.90
N THR A 191 -14.15 4.76 4.10
CA THR A 191 -13.50 5.78 4.92
C THR A 191 -11.99 5.52 4.95
N LEU A 192 -11.20 6.29 4.23
CA LEU A 192 -9.74 6.30 4.37
C LEU A 192 -9.28 7.54 5.17
N THR A 193 -8.53 7.31 6.24
CA THR A 193 -7.85 8.36 7.01
C THR A 193 -6.35 8.34 6.68
N ALA A 194 -5.93 9.19 5.73
CA ALA A 194 -4.55 9.30 5.22
C ALA A 194 -3.93 10.70 5.42
N ASN A 195 -4.50 11.50 6.32
CA ASN A 195 -4.16 12.92 6.54
C ASN A 195 -2.77 13.17 7.13
N ASN A 196 -2.08 12.14 7.61
CA ASN A 196 -0.70 12.23 8.12
C ASN A 196 0.29 11.31 7.38
N ALA A 197 -0.20 10.49 6.43
CA ALA A 197 0.59 9.45 5.78
C ALA A 197 1.38 9.96 4.57
N THR A 198 2.47 9.28 4.24
CA THR A 198 3.17 9.47 2.96
C THR A 198 2.93 8.27 2.06
N ILE A 199 2.38 8.50 0.87
CA ILE A 199 2.10 7.47 -0.13
C ILE A 199 3.11 7.61 -1.26
N ASN A 200 3.84 6.53 -1.55
CA ASN A 200 4.84 6.44 -2.60
C ASN A 200 4.38 5.42 -3.63
N VAL A 201 3.95 5.87 -4.80
CA VAL A 201 3.56 4.99 -5.90
C VAL A 201 4.73 4.85 -6.86
N THR A 202 5.35 3.67 -6.88
CA THR A 202 6.60 3.40 -7.61
C THR A 202 6.39 2.63 -8.91
N GLY A 203 5.26 1.95 -9.04
CA GLY A 203 4.89 1.21 -10.25
C GLY A 203 4.39 2.13 -11.36
N THR A 204 4.05 1.52 -12.49
CA THR A 204 3.30 2.17 -13.56
C THR A 204 1.84 1.76 -13.45
N GLY A 205 0.90 2.70 -13.41
CA GLY A 205 -0.52 2.34 -13.35
C GLY A 205 -1.40 3.32 -12.59
N THR A 206 -2.44 2.80 -11.96
CA THR A 206 -3.52 3.63 -11.40
C THR A 206 -3.17 4.23 -10.02
N PHE A 207 -3.44 5.53 -9.86
CA PHE A 207 -3.72 6.18 -8.59
C PHE A 207 -5.20 6.61 -8.59
N ALA A 208 -6.07 5.80 -7.98
CA ALA A 208 -7.48 6.12 -7.83
C ALA A 208 -7.75 6.58 -6.41
N GLY A 209 -7.95 7.90 -6.24
CA GLY A 209 -8.11 8.51 -4.92
C GLY A 209 -9.57 8.70 -4.48
N GLY A 210 -10.53 8.37 -5.35
CA GLY A 210 -11.94 8.82 -5.36
C GLY A 210 -12.85 8.48 -4.16
N ALA A 211 -12.32 8.02 -3.04
CA ALA A 211 -13.09 7.79 -1.81
C ALA A 211 -12.47 8.47 -0.57
N VAL A 212 -11.61 9.49 -0.77
CA VAL A 212 -10.78 10.07 0.28
C VAL A 212 -10.94 11.59 0.31
N THR A 213 -11.24 12.12 1.49
CA THR A 213 -11.42 13.57 1.66
C THR A 213 -10.09 14.32 1.64
N THR A 214 -9.01 13.76 2.20
CA THR A 214 -7.67 14.42 2.22
C THR A 214 -6.52 13.43 2.47
N TYR A 215 -5.51 13.49 1.60
CA TYR A 215 -4.18 12.90 1.77
C TYR A 215 -3.18 13.93 2.33
N ASN A 216 -2.11 13.49 2.99
CA ASN A 216 -0.99 14.39 3.29
C ASN A 216 -0.04 14.49 2.09
N ASN A 217 0.85 13.51 1.92
CA ASN A 217 1.89 13.52 0.90
C ASN A 217 1.68 12.36 -0.08
N ILE A 218 1.62 12.68 -1.37
CA ILE A 218 1.60 11.72 -2.47
C ILE A 218 2.84 11.94 -3.32
N ASN A 219 3.66 10.90 -3.48
CA ASN A 219 4.80 10.88 -4.39
C ASN A 219 4.52 9.87 -5.51
N LEU A 220 4.39 10.35 -6.74
CA LEU A 220 4.28 9.52 -7.94
C LEU A 220 5.67 9.37 -8.55
N ASN A 221 6.32 8.24 -8.28
CA ASN A 221 7.73 8.00 -8.60
C ASN A 221 7.93 7.08 -9.81
N GLY A 222 6.90 6.33 -10.21
CA GLY A 222 6.93 5.53 -11.44
C GLY A 222 6.91 6.37 -12.73
N THR A 223 7.22 5.76 -13.87
CA THR A 223 7.33 6.43 -15.18
C THR A 223 5.97 6.76 -15.82
N ALA A 224 4.88 6.16 -15.34
CA ALA A 224 3.55 6.48 -15.84
C ALA A 224 2.49 6.27 -14.76
N HIS A 225 1.54 7.20 -14.62
CA HIS A 225 0.39 7.04 -13.73
C HIS A 225 -0.91 7.50 -14.39
N THR A 226 -2.00 6.77 -14.14
CA THR A 226 -3.36 7.19 -14.48
C THR A 226 -4.06 7.60 -13.20
N LEU A 227 -4.48 8.86 -13.12
CA LEU A 227 -5.19 9.42 -11.98
C LEU A 227 -6.69 9.29 -12.21
N SER A 228 -7.44 8.94 -11.17
CA SER A 228 -8.90 8.91 -11.20
C SER A 228 -9.54 9.27 -9.86
N GLY A 229 -10.79 9.72 -9.95
CA GLY A 229 -11.56 10.24 -8.83
C GLY A 229 -11.09 11.61 -8.35
N ASP A 230 -11.96 12.28 -7.60
CA ASP A 230 -11.64 13.57 -6.98
C ASP A 230 -10.96 13.33 -5.64
N TRP A 231 -9.87 14.05 -5.38
CA TRP A 231 -9.14 13.93 -4.12
C TRP A 231 -8.34 15.19 -3.80
N THR A 232 -8.05 15.37 -2.51
CA THR A 232 -7.25 16.49 -2.00
C THR A 232 -5.96 15.99 -1.38
N CYS A 233 -4.85 16.70 -1.54
CA CYS A 233 -3.63 16.44 -0.79
C CYS A 233 -2.90 17.70 -0.33
N ASN A 234 -2.09 17.60 0.72
CA ASN A 234 -1.18 18.68 1.11
C ASN A 234 -0.02 18.81 0.10
N LEU A 235 0.60 17.71 -0.31
CA LEU A 235 1.68 17.69 -1.29
C LEU A 235 1.45 16.61 -2.35
N LEU A 236 1.44 17.01 -3.62
CA LEU A 236 1.60 16.11 -4.75
C LEU A 236 2.98 16.34 -5.34
N ARG A 237 3.80 15.29 -5.36
CA ARG A 237 5.14 15.32 -5.94
C ARG A 237 5.25 14.37 -7.12
N LEU A 238 5.78 14.87 -8.23
CA LEU A 238 6.10 14.12 -9.44
C LEU A 238 7.61 14.05 -9.57
N LYS A 239 8.26 12.99 -9.08
CA LYS A 239 9.74 12.88 -9.10
C LYS A 239 10.21 11.56 -9.69
N PRO A 240 9.97 11.32 -10.99
CA PRO A 240 10.45 10.14 -11.66
C PRO A 240 11.98 10.14 -11.78
N ALA A 241 12.58 8.96 -11.89
CA ALA A 241 14.00 8.83 -12.25
C ALA A 241 14.28 9.24 -13.70
N THR A 242 13.28 9.13 -14.58
CA THR A 242 13.35 9.37 -16.03
C THR A 242 12.15 10.21 -16.49
N VAL A 243 11.80 10.18 -17.78
CA VAL A 243 10.55 10.76 -18.31
C VAL A 243 9.33 10.18 -17.60
N GLN A 244 8.34 11.01 -17.32
CA GLN A 244 7.08 10.58 -16.71
C GLN A 244 5.86 11.07 -17.46
N THR A 245 4.84 10.21 -17.54
CA THR A 245 3.52 10.56 -18.05
C THR A 245 2.46 10.42 -16.97
N ILE A 246 1.72 11.49 -16.71
CA ILE A 246 0.56 11.48 -15.83
C ILE A 246 -0.67 11.71 -16.68
N THR A 247 -1.60 10.76 -16.62
CA THR A 247 -2.87 10.81 -17.36
C THR A 247 -4.01 11.07 -16.38
N GLY A 248 -4.64 12.23 -16.46
CA GLY A 248 -5.86 12.53 -15.69
C GLY A 248 -7.12 11.99 -16.35
N THR A 249 -8.10 11.60 -15.53
CA THR A 249 -9.45 11.25 -16.01
C THR A 249 -10.25 12.51 -16.33
N ALA A 250 -10.93 12.53 -17.48
CA ALA A 250 -11.73 13.68 -17.91
C ALA A 250 -12.78 14.04 -16.85
N GLY A 251 -12.91 15.33 -16.56
CA GLY A 251 -13.83 15.87 -15.55
C GLY A 251 -13.35 15.77 -14.10
N GLN A 252 -12.25 15.05 -13.81
CA GLN A 252 -11.76 14.94 -12.42
C GLN A 252 -11.21 16.27 -11.91
N VAL A 253 -11.27 16.45 -10.59
CA VAL A 253 -10.68 17.57 -9.87
C VAL A 253 -9.75 17.08 -8.78
N ILE A 254 -8.47 17.42 -8.93
CA ILE A 254 -7.45 17.21 -7.91
C ILE A 254 -7.18 18.54 -7.21
N THR A 255 -7.29 18.56 -5.89
CA THR A 255 -6.98 19.74 -5.08
C THR A 255 -5.66 19.54 -4.34
N VAL A 256 -4.67 20.38 -4.59
CA VAL A 256 -3.36 20.29 -3.92
C VAL A 256 -3.12 21.54 -3.08
N ARG A 257 -2.45 21.41 -1.93
CA ARG A 257 -1.89 22.59 -1.24
C ARG A 257 -0.52 22.95 -1.81
N CYS A 258 0.23 21.98 -2.30
CA CYS A 258 1.52 22.15 -2.96
C CYS A 258 1.66 21.15 -4.10
N LEU A 259 1.97 21.66 -5.29
CA LEU A 259 2.38 20.85 -6.44
C LEU A 259 3.89 20.98 -6.61
N ASP A 260 4.61 19.86 -6.52
CA ASP A 260 6.07 19.80 -6.64
C ASP A 260 6.47 18.96 -7.86
N ILE A 261 6.89 19.64 -8.92
CA ILE A 261 7.35 19.06 -10.18
C ILE A 261 8.77 19.60 -10.42
N PRO A 262 9.84 18.86 -10.07
CA PRO A 262 11.20 19.38 -9.99
C PRO A 262 11.90 19.53 -11.35
N SER A 263 11.18 19.67 -12.46
CA SER A 263 11.76 19.66 -13.80
C SER A 263 12.47 20.98 -14.14
N HIS A 264 13.80 20.90 -14.25
CA HIS A 264 14.68 21.91 -14.85
C HIS A 264 15.77 21.21 -15.68
N GLY A 265 15.41 20.68 -16.86
CA GLY A 265 16.36 20.25 -17.89
C GLY A 265 16.86 18.80 -17.88
N LYS A 266 16.36 17.92 -17.00
CA LYS A 266 16.81 16.51 -16.96
C LYS A 266 15.82 15.50 -17.54
N ASN A 267 14.51 15.69 -17.35
CA ASN A 267 13.46 14.80 -17.85
C ASN A 267 12.20 15.62 -18.16
N VAL A 268 11.54 15.33 -19.28
CA VAL A 268 10.22 15.91 -19.60
C VAL A 268 9.16 15.23 -18.75
N ILE A 269 8.24 16.02 -18.18
CA ILE A 269 7.05 15.50 -17.50
C ILE A 269 5.83 15.82 -18.34
N THR A 270 5.10 14.79 -18.76
CA THR A 270 3.88 14.90 -19.54
C THR A 270 2.67 14.83 -18.63
N LEU A 271 1.80 15.82 -18.69
CA LEU A 271 0.47 15.79 -18.06
C LEU A 271 -0.57 15.79 -19.19
N THR A 272 -1.39 14.75 -19.27
CA THR A 272 -2.33 14.56 -20.40
C THR A 272 -3.68 14.03 -19.93
N GLY A 273 -4.71 14.12 -20.77
CA GLY A 273 -6.03 13.55 -20.53
C GLY A 273 -6.82 13.41 -21.83
N ALA A 274 -7.74 12.44 -21.90
CA ALA A 274 -8.63 12.27 -23.07
C ALA A 274 -9.64 13.44 -23.20
N GLY A 275 -9.86 14.16 -22.10
CA GLY A 275 -10.59 15.42 -22.02
C GLY A 275 -10.06 16.23 -20.84
N ALA A 276 -10.60 17.43 -20.67
CA ALA A 276 -10.15 18.37 -19.63
C ALA A 276 -10.20 17.75 -18.23
N TRP A 277 -9.11 17.87 -17.48
CA TRP A 277 -9.03 17.49 -16.06
C TRP A 277 -8.35 18.59 -15.27
N THR A 278 -8.69 18.73 -13.98
CA THR A 278 -8.31 19.90 -13.19
C THR A 278 -7.30 19.58 -12.10
N ILE A 279 -6.24 20.38 -11.98
CA ILE A 279 -5.39 20.48 -10.80
C ILE A 279 -5.58 21.88 -10.22
N GLN A 280 -6.20 22.00 -9.05
CA GLN A 280 -6.50 23.28 -8.41
C GLN A 280 -5.82 23.43 -7.05
N GLY A 281 -5.83 24.66 -6.53
CA GLY A 281 -5.17 25.00 -5.27
C GLY A 281 -3.75 25.49 -5.54
N ASN A 282 -2.77 24.86 -4.91
CA ASN A 282 -1.39 25.31 -4.74
C ASN A 282 -1.27 26.52 -3.79
N ARG A 283 -0.10 26.71 -3.15
CA ARG A 283 0.16 27.86 -2.29
C ARG A 283 1.12 28.80 -3.02
N GLY A 284 0.62 29.96 -3.41
CA GLY A 284 1.44 31.01 -4.03
C GLY A 284 1.47 30.90 -5.55
N TYR A 285 2.50 30.30 -6.12
CA TYR A 285 2.57 30.05 -7.56
C TYR A 285 3.25 28.70 -7.81
N PHE A 286 3.00 28.12 -8.96
CA PHE A 286 3.72 26.95 -9.47
C PHE A 286 4.72 27.41 -10.53
N GLU A 287 5.96 26.95 -10.45
CA GLU A 287 7.00 27.21 -11.45
C GLU A 287 7.60 25.86 -11.85
N GLY A 288 7.37 25.48 -13.11
CA GLY A 288 8.02 24.35 -13.76
C GLY A 288 8.73 24.79 -15.05
N ASP A 289 9.44 23.86 -15.67
CA ASP A 289 10.02 23.96 -17.01
C ASP A 289 10.06 22.53 -17.60
N TYR A 290 10.12 22.35 -18.93
CA TYR A 290 10.10 21.02 -19.57
C TYR A 290 8.84 20.17 -19.28
N LEU A 291 7.67 20.79 -19.37
CA LEU A 291 6.37 20.13 -19.28
C LEU A 291 5.75 19.93 -20.66
N ASN A 292 5.10 18.80 -20.89
CA ASN A 292 4.24 18.59 -22.05
C ASN A 292 2.79 18.47 -21.56
N LEU A 293 1.94 19.44 -21.90
CA LEU A 293 0.61 19.57 -21.32
C LEU A 293 -0.47 19.36 -22.39
N THR A 294 -1.48 18.54 -22.11
CA THR A 294 -2.67 18.41 -22.97
C THR A 294 -3.91 18.22 -22.10
N ASN A 295 -4.95 19.03 -22.34
CA ASN A 295 -6.21 18.98 -21.59
C ASN A 295 -6.05 19.19 -20.06
N VAL A 296 -5.05 19.95 -19.63
CA VAL A 296 -4.80 20.24 -18.21
C VAL A 296 -5.35 21.61 -17.84
N VAL A 297 -6.34 21.63 -16.95
CA VAL A 297 -6.93 22.84 -16.38
C VAL A 297 -6.28 23.10 -15.02
N VAL A 298 -5.84 24.33 -14.77
CA VAL A 298 -5.41 24.77 -13.44
C VAL A 298 -6.29 25.87 -12.88
N GLY A 299 -6.42 25.92 -11.56
CA GLY A 299 -7.29 26.89 -10.89
C GLY A 299 -6.82 28.34 -11.03
N TRP A 300 -7.77 29.28 -11.09
CA TRP A 300 -7.51 30.72 -11.31
C TRP A 300 -6.88 31.44 -10.11
N LYS A 301 -6.89 30.83 -8.92
CA LYS A 301 -6.49 31.49 -7.67
C LYS A 301 -4.98 31.80 -7.61
N TYR A 302 -4.16 31.01 -8.30
CA TYR A 302 -2.71 31.09 -8.25
C TYR A 302 -2.13 30.94 -9.65
N LEU A 303 -0.92 31.46 -9.86
CA LEU A 303 -0.27 31.43 -11.17
C LEU A 303 0.44 30.08 -11.37
N TYR A 304 0.31 29.52 -12.57
CA TYR A 304 0.95 28.27 -12.98
C TYR A 304 1.83 28.50 -14.21
N TYR A 305 3.14 28.60 -13.96
CA TYR A 305 4.13 28.77 -15.01
C TYR A 305 4.61 27.39 -15.47
N ALA A 306 4.32 27.05 -16.72
CA ALA A 306 4.84 25.85 -17.34
C ALA A 306 6.32 26.00 -17.74
N GLY A 307 6.81 27.21 -17.98
CA GLY A 307 8.19 27.50 -18.41
C GLY A 307 8.35 27.62 -19.93
N ASP A 308 9.54 28.06 -20.36
CA ASP A 308 9.85 28.36 -21.78
C ASP A 308 10.11 27.10 -22.61
N HIS A 309 10.58 26.01 -21.99
CA HIS A 309 10.87 24.75 -22.68
C HIS A 309 9.69 23.77 -22.64
N SER A 310 8.49 24.28 -22.38
CA SER A 310 7.27 23.50 -22.24
C SER A 310 6.42 23.57 -23.50
N THR A 311 5.72 22.47 -23.77
CA THR A 311 4.86 22.30 -24.95
C THR A 311 3.40 22.40 -24.56
N ASP A 312 2.67 23.29 -25.23
CA ASP A 312 1.22 23.33 -25.20
C ASP A 312 0.64 22.41 -26.29
N GLY A 313 0.17 21.23 -25.87
CA GLY A 313 -0.49 20.26 -26.76
C GLY A 313 -1.98 20.55 -27.00
N GLY A 314 -2.52 21.66 -26.47
CA GLY A 314 -3.92 22.06 -26.63
C GLY A 314 -4.83 21.63 -25.49
N GLY A 315 -5.98 22.32 -25.37
CA GLY A 315 -6.99 22.07 -24.33
C GLY A 315 -6.57 22.46 -22.90
N ASN A 316 -5.40 23.09 -22.74
CA ASN A 316 -4.92 23.57 -21.46
C ASN A 316 -5.61 24.89 -21.08
N THR A 317 -5.84 25.11 -19.78
CA THR A 317 -6.45 26.36 -19.28
C THR A 317 -5.65 26.89 -18.10
N ASN A 318 -5.40 28.20 -18.07
CA ASN A 318 -4.67 28.96 -17.02
C ASN A 318 -3.18 28.61 -16.85
N TRP A 319 -2.59 27.95 -17.82
CA TRP A 319 -1.15 27.74 -17.89
C TRP A 319 -0.44 28.91 -18.57
N ILE A 320 0.74 29.26 -18.06
CA ILE A 320 1.61 30.28 -18.63
C ILE A 320 2.85 29.59 -19.21
N PHE A 321 2.91 29.45 -20.54
CA PHE A 321 4.03 28.87 -21.30
C PHE A 321 5.14 29.90 -21.53
N ARG A 322 5.64 30.48 -20.44
CA ARG A 322 6.80 31.35 -20.40
C ARG A 322 7.37 31.40 -18.99
N ARG A 323 8.66 31.70 -18.82
CA ARG A 323 9.29 31.87 -17.51
C ARG A 323 8.72 33.03 -16.71
N VAL A 324 8.87 32.95 -15.40
CA VAL A 324 8.62 34.06 -14.48
C VAL A 324 9.60 35.19 -14.82
N ILE A 325 9.10 36.33 -15.31
CA ILE A 325 9.88 37.57 -15.28
C ILE A 325 9.93 38.01 -13.82
N ARG A 326 10.92 37.55 -13.05
CA ARG A 326 11.22 38.16 -11.75
C ARG A 326 11.77 39.55 -12.07
N PRO A 327 11.16 40.66 -11.61
CA PRO A 327 11.78 41.95 -11.76
C PRO A 327 13.16 41.86 -11.15
N SER A 328 14.22 42.11 -11.93
CA SER A 328 15.55 42.25 -11.36
C SER A 328 15.44 43.33 -10.28
N ILE A 329 15.72 43.00 -9.03
CA ILE A 329 16.04 44.03 -8.05
C ILE A 329 17.35 44.64 -8.57
N ARG A 330 17.25 45.65 -9.42
CA ARG A 330 18.40 46.49 -9.72
C ARG A 330 18.79 47.10 -8.37
N PRO A 331 20.06 47.00 -7.93
CA PRO A 331 20.50 47.84 -6.84
C PRO A 331 20.17 49.27 -7.26
N ARG A 332 19.42 50.00 -6.42
CA ARG A 332 19.35 51.46 -6.57
C ARG A 332 20.80 51.94 -6.51
N ILE A 333 21.36 52.32 -7.65
CA ILE A 333 22.56 53.14 -7.69
C ILE A 333 22.11 54.45 -7.06
N GLY A 334 22.39 54.60 -5.75
CA GLY A 334 22.26 55.85 -5.06
C GLY A 334 23.30 56.79 -5.64
N VAL A 335 22.88 57.69 -6.53
CA VAL A 335 23.64 58.89 -6.82
C VAL A 335 23.46 59.78 -5.59
N ARG A 336 24.53 59.92 -4.80
CA ARG A 336 24.78 61.09 -3.96
C ARG A 336 25.97 61.83 -4.55
#